data_AF-A0A937NB30-F1
#
_entry.id   AF-A0A937NB30-F1
#
_cell.length_a   1.000
_cell.length_b   1.000
_cell.length_c   1.000
_cell.angle_alpha   90.00
_cell.angle_beta   90.00
_cell.angle_gamma   90.00
#
_symmetry.space_group_name_H-M   'P 1'
#
loop_
_entity.id
_entity.type
_entity.pdbx_description
1 polymer ?
#
loop_
_entity_poly.entity_id
_entity_poly.type
_entity_poly.pdbx_seq_one_letter_code
_entity_poly.pdbx_strand_id
1 'polypeptide(L)'
;MADSPTLEVTDRVGRCLRATFAWQRDRYSHQIEVLERGSMATCLTSEEGDDRDQWPLSPPLQQSSMETAAHGRNIALLVGMAGKSHWSVSVECDPATSSLVFDVACRVGRQPRWLGTTYRANSPIAIDSQDANHAMICNRTAMFSVDSVDAAPGAAVKREGDCISVVAPLLDASPPFTVRWKYRIGLLG
;
A
#
# COMPACT_ATOMS: atom_id res chain seq x y z
N MET A 1 -21.05 -15.13 0.08
CA MET A 1 -19.81 -14.39 0.40
C MET A 1 -20.08 -12.95 0.00
N ALA A 2 -19.85 -11.99 0.89
CA ALA A 2 -19.90 -10.59 0.49
C ALA A 2 -18.74 -10.32 -0.49
N ASP A 3 -18.99 -9.51 -1.51
CA ASP A 3 -17.95 -9.10 -2.44
C ASP A 3 -16.85 -8.35 -1.68
N SER A 4 -15.59 -8.68 -1.97
CA SER A 4 -14.44 -8.00 -1.36
C SER A 4 -14.38 -6.57 -1.88
N PRO A 5 -14.18 -5.55 -1.02
CA PRO A 5 -14.03 -4.17 -1.48
C PRO A 5 -12.90 -4.02 -2.49
N THR A 6 -13.13 -3.26 -3.56
CA THR A 6 -12.14 -3.01 -4.61
C THR A 6 -12.05 -1.54 -4.99
N LEU A 7 -10.85 -1.08 -5.33
CA LEU A 7 -10.59 0.19 -6.01
C LEU A 7 -9.93 -0.09 -7.36
N GLU A 8 -10.32 0.69 -8.36
CA GLU A 8 -9.83 0.51 -9.73
C GLU A 8 -9.51 1.85 -10.38
N VAL A 9 -8.46 1.86 -11.19
CA VAL A 9 -8.12 2.96 -12.08
C VAL A 9 -7.73 2.40 -13.44
N THR A 10 -8.29 2.96 -14.50
CA THR A 10 -8.03 2.55 -15.88
C THR A 10 -7.28 3.64 -16.62
N ASP A 11 -6.28 3.27 -17.42
CA ASP A 11 -5.56 4.21 -18.26
C ASP A 11 -6.25 4.46 -19.61
N ARG A 12 -5.62 5.25 -20.48
CA ARG A 12 -6.19 5.62 -21.79
C ARG A 12 -6.24 4.47 -22.80
N VAL A 13 -5.46 3.41 -22.61
CA VAL A 13 -5.40 2.26 -23.51
C VAL A 13 -6.22 1.06 -22.99
N GLY A 14 -6.94 1.25 -21.88
CA GLY A 14 -7.86 0.26 -21.31
C GLY A 14 -7.20 -0.76 -20.39
N ARG A 15 -5.96 -0.52 -19.93
CA ARG A 15 -5.37 -1.31 -18.84
C ARG A 15 -5.97 -0.83 -17.52
N CYS A 16 -6.27 -1.75 -16.62
CA CYS A 16 -6.81 -1.44 -15.30
C CYS A 16 -5.85 -1.89 -14.20
N LEU A 17 -5.60 -1.02 -13.23
CA LEU A 17 -4.94 -1.33 -11.98
C LEU A 17 -6.01 -1.42 -10.89
N ARG A 18 -6.05 -2.54 -10.18
CA ARG A 18 -7.03 -2.85 -9.13
C ARG A 18 -6.33 -3.11 -7.80
N ALA A 19 -6.86 -2.54 -6.73
CA ALA A 19 -6.59 -3.00 -5.37
C ALA A 19 -7.83 -3.72 -4.82
N THR A 20 -7.65 -4.96 -4.38
CA THR A 20 -8.70 -5.78 -3.76
C THR A 20 -8.39 -5.98 -2.29
N PHE A 21 -9.35 -5.68 -1.40
CA PHE A 21 -9.22 -5.83 0.05
C PHE A 21 -9.98 -7.06 0.51
N ALA A 22 -9.28 -8.10 0.94
CA ALA A 22 -9.88 -9.36 1.35
C ALA A 22 -9.71 -9.57 2.85
N TRP A 23 -10.81 -9.83 3.56
CA TRP A 23 -10.76 -10.23 4.97
C TRP A 23 -10.09 -11.59 5.11
N GLN A 24 -8.98 -11.65 5.85
CA GLN A 24 -8.23 -12.86 6.14
C GLN A 24 -7.99 -12.97 7.65
N ARG A 25 -8.52 -14.03 8.26
CA ARG A 25 -8.45 -14.29 9.71
C ARG A 25 -9.09 -13.15 10.52
N ASP A 26 -8.30 -12.17 10.93
CA ASP A 26 -8.65 -11.07 11.83
C ASP A 26 -8.44 -9.67 11.22
N ARG A 27 -7.99 -9.58 9.96
CA ARG A 27 -7.63 -8.32 9.29
C ARG A 27 -7.82 -8.38 7.77
N TYR A 28 -7.91 -7.23 7.12
CA TYR A 28 -7.88 -7.09 5.68
C TYR A 28 -6.46 -7.21 5.16
N SER A 29 -6.26 -8.14 4.25
CA SER A 29 -5.14 -8.14 3.30
C SER A 29 -5.50 -7.29 2.09
N HIS A 30 -4.51 -6.90 1.29
CA HIS A 30 -4.76 -6.32 -0.01
C HIS A 30 -3.88 -6.91 -1.13
N GLN A 31 -4.48 -7.02 -2.31
CA GLN A 31 -3.84 -7.50 -3.52
C GLN A 31 -3.83 -6.40 -4.56
N ILE A 32 -2.74 -6.30 -5.31
CA ILE A 32 -2.61 -5.39 -6.45
C ILE A 32 -2.63 -6.23 -7.72
N GLU A 33 -3.57 -5.93 -8.59
CA GLU A 33 -3.84 -6.68 -9.80
C GLU A 33 -3.82 -5.75 -11.01
N VAL A 34 -3.34 -6.26 -12.14
CA VAL A 34 -3.33 -5.54 -13.42
C VAL A 34 -4.13 -6.33 -14.44
N LEU A 35 -5.14 -5.68 -15.02
CA LEU A 35 -5.86 -6.14 -16.20
C LEU A 35 -5.18 -5.58 -17.44
N GLU A 36 -4.67 -6.46 -18.29
CA GLU A 36 -4.09 -6.10 -19.57
C GLU A 36 -4.51 -7.14 -20.62
N ARG A 37 -4.95 -6.68 -21.79
CA ARG A 37 -5.38 -7.56 -22.92
C ARG A 37 -6.44 -8.60 -22.52
N GLY A 38 -7.33 -8.24 -21.60
CA GLY A 38 -8.41 -9.11 -21.12
C GLY A 38 -7.98 -10.16 -20.10
N SER A 39 -6.73 -10.16 -19.62
CA SER A 39 -6.25 -11.05 -18.57
C SER A 39 -5.91 -10.27 -17.31
N MET A 40 -6.48 -10.68 -16.17
CA MET A 40 -6.15 -10.13 -14.86
C MET A 40 -5.00 -10.92 -14.25
N ALA A 41 -3.94 -10.23 -13.83
CA ALA A 41 -2.81 -10.83 -13.15
C ALA A 41 -2.60 -10.18 -11.78
N THR A 42 -2.59 -10.99 -10.70
CA THR A 42 -2.17 -10.52 -9.38
C THR A 42 -0.66 -10.30 -9.39
N CYS A 43 -0.24 -9.07 -9.15
CA CYS A 43 1.16 -8.69 -9.16
C CYS A 43 1.78 -8.68 -7.77
N LEU A 44 1.05 -8.15 -6.79
CA LEU A 44 1.50 -7.99 -5.41
C LEU A 44 0.44 -8.53 -4.47
N THR A 45 0.86 -9.25 -3.44
CA THR A 45 0.02 -9.65 -2.31
C THR A 45 0.66 -9.14 -1.02
N SER A 46 -0.09 -8.43 -0.19
CA SER A 46 0.43 -7.91 1.06
C SER A 46 0.71 -9.01 2.10
N GLU A 47 1.69 -8.75 2.95
CA GLU A 47 2.09 -9.62 4.07
C GLU A 47 1.66 -8.95 5.39
N GLU A 48 0.68 -9.52 6.08
CA GLU A 48 -0.04 -8.83 7.19
C GLU A 48 0.48 -9.13 8.61
N GLY A 49 1.36 -10.12 8.78
CA GLY A 49 1.75 -10.65 10.09
C GLY A 49 0.62 -11.41 10.82
N ASP A 50 0.79 -11.66 12.11
CA ASP A 50 -0.19 -12.30 12.98
C ASP A 50 -0.61 -11.45 14.19
N ASP A 51 -1.35 -12.03 15.14
CA ASP A 51 -1.88 -11.36 16.33
C ASP A 51 -0.82 -11.16 17.45
N ARG A 52 0.36 -11.77 17.30
CA ARG A 52 1.50 -11.64 18.22
C ARG A 52 2.48 -10.56 17.76
N ASP A 53 2.41 -10.18 16.49
CA ASP A 53 3.25 -9.14 15.90
C ASP A 53 2.89 -7.76 16.44
N GLN A 54 3.81 -7.18 17.21
CA GLN A 54 3.67 -5.80 17.70
C GLN A 54 3.89 -4.77 16.60
N TRP A 55 4.66 -5.15 15.58
CA TRP A 55 5.01 -4.35 14.41
C TRP A 55 4.88 -5.25 13.18
N PRO A 56 3.65 -5.56 12.74
CA PRO A 56 3.43 -6.43 11.59
C PRO A 56 4.05 -5.85 10.32
N LEU A 57 4.27 -6.73 9.33
CA LEU A 57 4.89 -6.36 8.05
C LEU A 57 4.04 -5.39 7.22
N SER A 58 2.73 -5.35 7.46
CA SER A 58 1.76 -4.42 6.91
C SER A 58 0.76 -3.95 7.98
N PRO A 59 0.05 -2.82 7.78
CA PRO A 59 -0.94 -2.33 8.73
C PRO A 59 -2.01 -3.39 9.08
N PRO A 60 -2.30 -3.67 10.36
CA PRO A 60 -3.27 -4.69 10.77
C PRO A 60 -4.71 -4.17 10.66
N LEU A 61 -5.20 -3.99 9.43
CA LEU A 61 -6.47 -3.31 9.13
C LEU A 61 -7.68 -4.17 9.51
N GLN A 62 -8.48 -3.77 10.48
CA GLN A 62 -9.61 -4.57 11.02
C GLN A 62 -10.98 -4.05 10.55
N GLN A 63 -11.02 -2.85 9.97
CA GLN A 63 -12.22 -2.25 9.43
C GLN A 63 -11.90 -1.59 8.09
N SER A 64 -12.87 -1.63 7.17
CA SER A 64 -12.79 -0.96 5.87
C SER A 64 -14.14 -0.32 5.55
N SER A 65 -14.14 0.92 5.06
CA SER A 65 -15.28 1.54 4.40
C SER A 65 -14.88 2.02 3.00
N MET A 66 -15.84 1.94 2.07
CA MET A 66 -15.71 2.48 0.72
C MET A 66 -16.55 3.74 0.66
N GLU A 67 -15.90 4.86 0.34
CA GLU A 67 -16.53 6.17 0.28
C GLU A 67 -16.39 6.75 -1.13
N THR A 68 -17.33 7.61 -1.52
CA THR A 68 -17.16 8.46 -2.70
C THR A 68 -16.78 9.86 -2.22
N ALA A 69 -15.54 10.25 -2.48
CA ALA A 69 -15.02 11.59 -2.20
C ALA A 69 -15.54 12.64 -3.18
N ALA A 70 -15.17 13.91 -2.93
CA ALA A 70 -15.48 15.01 -3.83
C ALA A 70 -15.05 14.70 -5.27
N HIS A 71 -15.89 15.09 -6.23
CA HIS A 71 -15.72 14.80 -7.67
C HIS A 71 -15.83 13.32 -8.05
N GLY A 72 -16.49 12.49 -7.24
CA GLY A 72 -16.82 11.11 -7.62
C GLY A 72 -15.66 10.12 -7.52
N ARG A 73 -14.58 10.50 -6.82
CA ARG A 73 -13.41 9.63 -6.62
C ARG A 73 -13.72 8.59 -5.53
N ASN A 74 -13.55 7.31 -5.86
CA ASN A 74 -13.68 6.26 -4.85
C ASN A 74 -12.45 6.25 -3.95
N ILE A 75 -12.70 6.14 -2.64
CA ILE A 75 -11.69 6.04 -1.60
C ILE A 75 -12.01 4.83 -0.73
N ALA A 76 -10.99 4.05 -0.38
CA ALA A 76 -11.06 3.08 0.70
C ALA A 76 -10.46 3.70 1.97
N LEU A 77 -11.20 3.68 3.07
CA LEU A 77 -10.73 4.07 4.39
C LEU A 77 -10.61 2.81 5.24
N LEU A 78 -9.40 2.52 5.71
CA LEU A 78 -9.13 1.34 6.52
C LEU A 78 -8.49 1.74 7.83
N VAL A 79 -8.89 1.07 8.92
CA VAL A 79 -8.32 1.30 10.25
C VAL A 79 -8.11 -0.02 10.97
N GLY A 80 -7.17 -0.02 11.92
CA GLY A 80 -6.94 -1.17 12.79
C GLY A 80 -5.87 -0.91 13.83
N MET A 81 -5.46 -1.94 14.55
CA MET A 81 -4.50 -1.81 15.63
C MET A 81 -3.62 -3.06 15.85
N ALA A 82 -2.41 -2.83 16.34
CA ALA A 82 -1.54 -3.85 16.92
C ALA A 82 -0.97 -3.34 18.25
N GLY A 83 -1.21 -4.08 19.33
CA GLY A 83 -0.81 -3.68 20.68
C GLY A 83 -1.39 -2.32 21.09
N LYS A 84 -0.51 -1.31 21.26
CA LYS A 84 -0.88 0.06 21.65
C LYS A 84 -0.89 1.05 20.49
N SER A 85 -0.67 0.59 19.27
CA SER A 85 -0.54 1.44 18.09
C SER A 85 -1.76 1.32 17.19
N HIS A 86 -2.29 2.45 16.76
CA HIS A 86 -3.43 2.52 15.85
C HIS A 86 -2.96 2.87 14.45
N TRP A 87 -3.59 2.27 13.45
CA TRP A 87 -3.25 2.42 12.06
C TRP A 87 -4.47 2.94 11.31
N SER A 88 -4.22 3.82 10.35
CA SER A 88 -5.19 4.27 9.38
C SER A 88 -4.56 4.32 8.01
N VAL A 89 -5.29 3.87 6.99
CA VAL A 89 -4.90 3.90 5.59
C VAL A 89 -6.04 4.52 4.81
N SER A 90 -5.75 5.52 3.98
CA SER A 90 -6.63 5.87 2.86
C SER A 90 -6.00 5.39 1.55
N VAL A 91 -6.82 4.83 0.67
CA VAL A 91 -6.42 4.46 -0.68
C VAL A 91 -7.32 5.20 -1.66
N GLU A 92 -6.71 5.97 -2.54
CA GLU A 92 -7.44 6.81 -3.50
C GLU A 92 -7.05 6.44 -4.93
N CYS A 93 -8.02 6.45 -5.85
CA CYS A 93 -7.74 6.41 -7.27
C CYS A 93 -7.32 7.80 -7.77
N ASP A 94 -6.22 7.87 -8.52
CA ASP A 94 -5.80 9.04 -9.28
C ASP A 94 -5.86 8.73 -10.80
N PRO A 95 -6.99 9.07 -11.46
CA PRO A 95 -7.14 8.85 -12.90
C PRO A 95 -6.16 9.66 -13.76
N ALA A 96 -5.65 10.80 -13.27
CA ALA A 96 -4.73 11.63 -14.05
C ALA A 96 -3.39 10.94 -14.26
N THR A 97 -2.96 10.13 -13.29
CA THR A 97 -1.71 9.36 -13.33
C THR A 97 -1.93 7.86 -13.47
N SER A 98 -3.18 7.40 -13.65
CA SER A 98 -3.54 5.98 -13.72
C SER A 98 -2.98 5.17 -12.54
N SER A 99 -3.14 5.72 -11.33
CA SER A 99 -2.51 5.18 -10.13
C SER A 99 -3.44 5.06 -8.93
N LEU A 100 -3.04 4.19 -8.01
CA LEU A 100 -3.60 4.06 -6.66
C LEU A 100 -2.62 4.69 -5.69
N VAL A 101 -3.13 5.55 -4.83
CA VAL A 101 -2.35 6.33 -3.89
C VAL A 101 -2.70 5.91 -2.47
N PHE A 102 -1.71 5.43 -1.74
CA PHE A 102 -1.84 4.94 -0.37
C PHE A 102 -1.27 5.97 0.59
N ASP A 103 -2.09 6.47 1.51
CA ASP A 103 -1.69 7.36 2.59
C ASP A 103 -1.86 6.63 3.91
N VAL A 104 -0.74 6.36 4.57
CA VAL A 104 -0.70 5.52 5.77
C VAL A 104 -0.25 6.36 6.94
N ALA A 105 -0.97 6.25 8.06
CA ALA A 105 -0.56 6.81 9.33
C ALA A 105 -0.61 5.76 10.43
N CYS A 106 0.38 5.80 11.32
CA CYS A 106 0.42 5.02 12.54
C CYS A 106 0.53 5.96 13.74
N ARG A 107 -0.47 5.95 14.62
CA ARG A 107 -0.38 6.54 15.96
C ARG A 107 0.36 5.56 16.86
N VAL A 108 1.64 5.81 17.05
CA VAL A 108 2.59 4.97 17.74
C VAL A 108 2.39 5.07 19.25
N GLY A 109 2.09 3.96 19.92
CA GLY A 109 1.95 3.89 21.39
C GLY A 109 3.21 3.45 22.15
N ARG A 110 4.25 3.01 21.44
CA ARG A 110 5.56 2.54 21.95
C ARG A 110 6.60 2.63 20.84
N GLN A 111 7.89 2.75 21.17
CA GLN A 111 8.94 2.93 20.16
C GLN A 111 8.89 1.82 19.06
N PRO A 112 8.76 2.19 17.77
CA PRO A 112 8.66 1.23 16.69
C PRO A 112 10.02 0.66 16.31
N ARG A 113 10.04 -0.64 16.00
CA ARG A 113 11.19 -1.29 15.35
C ARG A 113 11.02 -1.39 13.83
N TRP A 114 9.76 -1.32 13.40
CA TRP A 114 9.35 -1.42 12.02
C TRP A 114 8.02 -0.70 11.85
N LEU A 115 7.87 0.01 10.74
CA LEU A 115 6.62 0.57 10.25
C LEU A 115 6.67 0.52 8.73
N GLY A 116 5.65 -0.01 8.09
CA GLY A 116 5.63 -0.13 6.65
C GLY A 116 4.52 -1.02 6.14
N THR A 117 4.58 -1.27 4.84
CA THR A 117 3.78 -2.27 4.14
C THR A 117 4.74 -3.14 3.34
N THR A 118 4.55 -4.45 3.38
CA THR A 118 5.36 -5.41 2.61
C THR A 118 4.46 -6.18 1.67
N TYR A 119 4.91 -6.34 0.45
CA TYR A 119 4.27 -7.14 -0.57
C TYR A 119 5.19 -8.26 -1.03
N ARG A 120 4.61 -9.41 -1.29
CA ARG A 120 5.19 -10.45 -2.12
C ARG A 120 4.83 -10.22 -3.58
N ALA A 121 5.82 -10.20 -4.46
CA ALA A 121 5.62 -10.05 -5.89
C ALA A 121 5.52 -11.41 -6.58
N ASN A 122 4.53 -11.55 -7.47
CA ASN A 122 4.34 -12.75 -8.28
C ASN A 122 5.17 -12.74 -9.58
N SER A 123 5.95 -11.67 -9.81
CA SER A 123 6.86 -11.51 -10.94
C SER A 123 8.14 -10.81 -10.47
N PRO A 124 9.26 -10.94 -11.21
CA PRO A 124 10.51 -10.29 -10.83
C PRO A 124 10.36 -8.78 -10.67
N ILE A 125 10.82 -8.26 -9.53
CA ILE A 125 10.90 -6.82 -9.26
C ILE A 125 12.17 -6.27 -9.91
N ALA A 126 12.04 -5.21 -10.70
CA ALA A 126 13.18 -4.47 -11.23
C ALA A 126 13.29 -3.10 -10.53
N ILE A 127 14.37 -2.89 -9.79
CA ILE A 127 14.64 -1.60 -9.13
C ILE A 127 15.24 -0.64 -10.15
N ASP A 128 14.82 0.61 -10.13
CA ASP A 128 15.47 1.65 -10.91
C ASP A 128 16.83 1.98 -10.28
N SER A 129 17.91 1.74 -11.04
CA SER A 129 19.28 2.05 -10.59
C SER A 129 19.54 3.53 -10.36
N GLN A 130 18.71 4.42 -10.94
CA GLN A 130 18.85 5.87 -10.82
C GLN A 130 17.97 6.45 -9.71
N ASP A 131 16.94 5.73 -9.29
CA ASP A 131 16.07 6.16 -8.19
C ASP A 131 15.60 4.95 -7.36
N ALA A 132 16.22 4.80 -6.19
CA ALA A 132 15.92 3.71 -5.27
C ALA A 132 14.49 3.77 -4.70
N ASN A 133 13.74 4.86 -4.92
CA ASN A 133 12.34 4.98 -4.53
C ASN A 133 11.38 4.48 -5.61
N HIS A 134 11.87 3.98 -6.74
CA HIS A 134 11.06 3.43 -7.82
C HIS A 134 11.38 1.95 -8.06
N ALA A 135 10.33 1.15 -8.20
CA ALA A 135 10.43 -0.24 -8.59
C ALA A 135 9.39 -0.59 -9.65
N MET A 136 9.82 -1.24 -10.71
CA MET A 136 8.94 -1.83 -11.71
C MET A 136 8.47 -3.21 -11.25
N ILE A 137 7.17 -3.44 -11.39
CA ILE A 137 6.45 -4.66 -11.00
C ILE A 137 5.58 -5.14 -12.17
N CYS A 138 4.92 -6.29 -12.02
CA CYS A 138 4.00 -6.83 -13.04
C CYS A 138 4.66 -6.97 -14.43
N ASN A 139 5.86 -7.55 -14.54
CA ASN A 139 6.61 -7.57 -15.80
C ASN A 139 6.83 -6.18 -16.44
N ARG A 140 7.00 -5.15 -15.60
CA ARG A 140 7.17 -3.74 -16.00
C ARG A 140 5.93 -3.09 -16.63
N THR A 141 4.74 -3.58 -16.30
CA THR A 141 3.48 -2.92 -16.66
C THR A 141 3.06 -1.88 -15.60
N ALA A 142 3.56 -2.00 -14.37
CA ALA A 142 3.28 -1.06 -13.30
C ALA A 142 4.55 -0.63 -12.54
N MET A 143 4.46 0.53 -11.91
CA MET A 143 5.51 1.16 -11.12
C MET A 143 5.03 1.39 -9.70
N PHE A 144 5.88 1.01 -8.76
CA PHE A 144 5.75 1.25 -7.35
C PHE A 144 6.67 2.43 -6.99
N SER A 145 6.14 3.49 -6.36
CA SER A 145 6.94 4.66 -5.96
C SER A 145 6.55 5.19 -4.59
N VAL A 146 7.47 5.83 -3.89
CA VAL A 146 7.17 6.54 -2.64
C VAL A 146 6.98 8.03 -2.91
N ASP A 147 5.94 8.62 -2.34
CA ASP A 147 5.71 10.05 -2.37
C ASP A 147 6.30 10.68 -1.10
N SER A 148 6.94 11.84 -1.22
CA SER A 148 7.31 12.63 -0.04
C SER A 148 6.06 13.15 0.66
N VAL A 149 5.99 12.99 1.98
CA VAL A 149 4.94 13.56 2.84
C VAL A 149 5.57 14.61 3.74
N ASP A 150 5.11 15.85 3.62
CA ASP A 150 5.64 17.00 4.36
C ASP A 150 7.17 17.18 4.19
N ALA A 151 7.83 17.86 5.13
CA ALA A 151 9.29 18.03 5.18
C ALA A 151 10.01 16.95 6.01
N ALA A 152 9.33 15.85 6.34
CA ALA A 152 9.85 14.76 7.16
C ALA A 152 10.76 13.82 6.35
N PRO A 153 11.61 12.99 6.98
CA PRO A 153 12.37 11.97 6.27
C PRO A 153 11.41 11.09 5.47
N GLY A 154 11.62 10.97 4.16
CA GLY A 154 10.74 10.20 3.29
C GLY A 154 10.71 8.72 3.66
N ALA A 155 9.60 8.05 3.36
CA ALA A 155 9.61 6.59 3.31
C ALA A 155 10.58 6.11 2.21
N ALA A 156 10.98 4.84 2.29
CA ALA A 156 11.90 4.24 1.35
C ALA A 156 11.35 2.93 0.79
N VAL A 157 11.59 2.68 -0.50
CA VAL A 157 11.37 1.35 -1.09
C VAL A 157 12.55 0.45 -0.75
N LYS A 158 12.27 -0.75 -0.26
CA LYS A 158 13.26 -1.82 -0.07
C LYS A 158 12.84 -3.07 -0.81
N ARG A 159 13.83 -3.80 -1.32
CA ARG A 159 13.64 -5.10 -1.95
C ARG A 159 14.47 -6.15 -1.25
N GLU A 160 13.85 -7.30 -0.97
CA GLU A 160 14.51 -8.50 -0.47
C GLU A 160 13.91 -9.71 -1.18
N GLY A 161 14.69 -10.36 -2.05
CA GLY A 161 14.18 -11.46 -2.86
C GLY A 161 13.03 -11.05 -3.80
N ASP A 162 11.88 -11.70 -3.60
CA ASP A 162 10.59 -11.45 -4.25
C ASP A 162 9.69 -10.48 -3.45
N CYS A 163 10.17 -9.96 -2.31
CA CYS A 163 9.44 -9.00 -1.51
C CYS A 163 9.85 -7.56 -1.83
N ILE A 164 8.86 -6.67 -1.83
CA ILE A 164 9.03 -5.21 -1.87
C ILE A 164 8.32 -4.59 -0.67
N SER A 165 9.01 -3.69 0.02
CA SER A 165 8.48 -3.00 1.19
C SER A 165 8.56 -1.49 1.03
N VAL A 166 7.53 -0.80 1.52
CA VAL A 166 7.58 0.63 1.82
C VAL A 166 7.84 0.78 3.29
N VAL A 167 9.00 1.34 3.62
CA VAL A 167 9.44 1.50 5.00
C VAL A 167 9.26 2.94 5.41
N ALA A 168 8.42 3.17 6.42
CA ALA A 168 8.23 4.48 7.01
C ALA A 168 9.48 4.89 7.80
N PRO A 169 9.74 6.20 7.93
CA PRO A 169 10.82 6.68 8.80
C PRO A 169 10.54 6.30 10.27
N LEU A 170 11.56 5.80 10.96
CA LEU A 170 11.50 5.63 12.41
C LEU A 170 11.92 6.95 13.05
N LEU A 171 11.00 7.58 13.78
CA LEU A 171 11.27 8.83 14.49
C LEU A 171 11.82 8.52 15.89
N ASP A 172 12.85 9.27 16.28
CA ASP A 172 13.34 9.29 17.66
C ASP A 172 12.53 10.32 18.47
N ALA A 173 11.34 9.90 18.89
CA ALA A 173 10.40 10.73 19.63
C ALA A 173 9.75 9.92 20.75
N SER A 174 9.40 10.57 21.87
CA SER A 174 8.68 9.91 22.96
C SER A 174 7.22 9.64 22.56
N PRO A 175 6.73 8.38 22.65
CA PRO A 175 5.33 8.07 22.41
C PRO A 175 4.38 8.79 23.40
N PRO A 176 3.15 9.17 22.97
CA PRO A 176 2.57 8.87 21.68
C PRO A 176 2.86 9.94 20.60
N PHE A 177 3.29 9.49 19.42
CA PHE A 177 3.47 10.33 18.23
C PHE A 177 2.84 9.66 17.01
N THR A 178 2.77 10.38 15.89
CA THR A 178 2.22 9.86 14.63
C THR A 178 3.31 9.83 13.58
N VAL A 179 3.45 8.71 12.89
CA VAL A 179 4.27 8.58 11.67
C VAL A 179 3.30 8.47 10.50
N ARG A 180 3.52 9.26 9.45
CA ARG A 180 2.73 9.23 8.22
C ARG A 180 3.64 9.10 7.02
N TRP A 181 3.25 8.28 6.05
CA TRP A 181 3.97 8.11 4.79
C TRP A 181 2.98 7.83 3.67
N LYS A 182 3.41 8.08 2.43
CA LYS A 182 2.58 7.95 1.25
C LYS A 182 3.35 7.24 0.16
N TYR A 183 2.66 6.38 -0.57
CA TYR A 183 3.23 5.71 -1.74
C TYR A 183 2.17 5.54 -2.82
N ARG A 184 2.64 5.28 -4.03
CA ARG A 184 1.83 5.15 -5.23
C ARG A 184 2.17 3.83 -5.92
N ILE A 185 1.14 3.22 -6.48
CA ILE A 185 1.29 2.17 -7.48
C ILE A 185 0.54 2.64 -8.73
N GLY A 186 1.23 2.76 -9.86
CA GLY A 186 0.65 3.29 -11.10
C GLY A 186 0.98 2.42 -12.30
N LEU A 187 0.12 2.46 -13.31
CA LEU A 187 0.44 1.88 -14.61
C LEU A 187 1.54 2.70 -15.29
N LEU A 188 2.49 2.01 -15.94
CA LEU A 188 3.53 2.66 -16.73
C LEU A 188 2.96 3.10 -18.08
N GLY A 189 3.10 4.39 -18.39
CA GLY A 189 2.59 5.02 -19.62
C GLY A 189 3.21 4.52 -20.92
#